data_AF-A0A2A5RYP3-F1
#
_entry.id   AF-A0A2A5RYP3-F1
#
_cell.length_a   1.000
_cell.length_b   1.000
_cell.length_c   1.000
_cell.angle_alpha   90.00
_cell.angle_beta   90.00
_cell.angle_gamma   90.00
#
_symmetry.space_group_name_H-M   'P 1'
#
loop_
_entity.id
_entity.type
_entity.pdbx_description
1 polymer ?
#
loop_
_entity_poly.entity_id
_entity_poly.type
_entity_poly.pdbx_seq_one_letter_code
_entity_poly.pdbx_strand_id
1 'polypeptide(L)' 'MSDNASFCQGIIASGNRNFAEFYIYSAKDMSAEFHVPILYDFEFNGTTEDVAAVNAILESY' A
#
# COMPACT_ATOMS: atom_id res chain seq x y z
N MET A 1 -12.43 -15.07 -17.34
CA MET A 1 -11.45 -14.10 -16.80
C MET A 1 -11.56 -14.17 -15.29
N SER A 2 -10.47 -14.39 -14.57
CA SER A 2 -10.50 -14.52 -13.11
C SER A 2 -10.71 -13.15 -12.48
N ASP A 3 -11.74 -13.00 -11.64
CA ASP A 3 -12.04 -11.77 -10.89
C ASP A 3 -11.14 -11.67 -9.65
N ASN A 4 -9.83 -11.56 -9.87
CA ASN A 4 -8.85 -11.53 -8.79
C ASN A 4 -8.93 -10.23 -7.98
N ALA A 5 -9.43 -9.16 -8.59
CA ALA A 5 -9.59 -7.86 -7.96
C ALA A 5 -10.52 -7.94 -6.74
N SER A 6 -11.57 -8.77 -6.81
CA SER A 6 -12.51 -9.00 -5.70
C SER A 6 -11.87 -9.54 -4.42
N PHE A 7 -10.68 -10.14 -4.49
CA PHE A 7 -9.96 -10.67 -3.32
C PHE A 7 -8.96 -9.68 -2.73
N CYS A 8 -8.67 -8.57 -3.41
CA CYS A 8 -7.76 -7.55 -2.89
C CYS A 8 -8.49 -6.67 -1.87
N GLN A 9 -8.04 -6.68 -0.61
CA GLN A 9 -8.68 -5.93 0.47
C GLN A 9 -8.01 -4.57 0.76
N GLY A 10 -6.82 -4.34 0.21
CA GLY A 10 -6.07 -3.11 0.40
C GLY A 10 -4.64 -3.21 -0.15
N ILE A 11 -3.97 -2.07 -0.21
CA ILE A 11 -2.62 -1.91 -0.75
C ILE A 11 -1.71 -1.35 0.35
N ILE A 12 -0.56 -1.99 0.55
CA ILE A 12 0.55 -1.41 1.31
C ILE A 12 1.65 -1.06 0.30
N ALA A 13 2.14 0.17 0.36
CA ALA A 13 3.00 0.73 -0.68
C ALA A 13 4.37 1.15 -0.14
N SER A 14 5.41 0.93 -0.94
CA SER A 14 6.71 1.55 -0.70
C SER A 14 6.98 2.63 -1.76
N GLY A 15 7.70 3.67 -1.38
CA GLY A 15 8.11 4.73 -2.28
C GLY A 15 9.37 5.45 -1.82
N ASN A 16 9.60 6.63 -2.41
CA ASN A 16 10.63 7.55 -1.98
C ASN A 16 10.05 8.96 -2.06
N ARG A 17 10.01 9.67 -0.93
CA ARG A 17 9.35 10.98 -0.81
C ARG A 17 10.07 12.08 -1.60
N ASN A 18 11.30 11.83 -2.05
CA ASN A 18 11.99 12.72 -3.00
C ASN A 18 11.25 12.82 -4.35
N PHE A 19 10.32 11.91 -4.65
CA PHE A 19 9.43 12.00 -5.82
C PHE A 19 8.19 12.89 -5.60
N ALA A 20 8.07 13.56 -4.44
CA ALA A 20 7.01 14.51 -4.13
C ALA A 20 5.60 13.95 -4.42
N GLU A 21 4.85 14.55 -5.35
CA GLU A 21 3.49 14.13 -5.72
C GLU A 21 3.43 12.68 -6.23
N PHE A 22 4.52 12.20 -6.83
CA PHE A 22 4.66 10.83 -7.34
C PHE A 22 5.08 9.81 -6.28
N TYR A 23 5.21 10.21 -5.02
CA TYR A 23 5.36 9.26 -3.92
C TYR A 23 4.20 8.25 -3.95
N ILE A 24 4.53 6.94 -3.94
CA ILE A 24 3.61 5.80 -4.06
C ILE A 24 2.62 5.87 -5.23
N TYR A 25 2.99 6.50 -6.35
CA TYR A 25 2.10 6.74 -7.49
C TYR A 25 1.35 5.49 -7.96
N SER A 26 2.04 4.35 -8.11
CA SER A 26 1.40 3.09 -8.54
C SER A 26 0.30 2.63 -7.59
N ALA A 27 0.48 2.81 -6.27
CA ALA A 27 -0.54 2.45 -5.30
C ALA A 27 -1.76 3.40 -5.36
N LYS A 28 -1.53 4.70 -5.61
CA LYS A 28 -2.61 5.68 -5.83
C LYS A 28 -3.42 5.33 -7.08
N ASP A 29 -2.74 4.99 -8.17
CA ASP A 29 -3.37 4.60 -9.43
C ASP A 29 -4.20 3.32 -9.28
N MET A 30 -3.61 2.27 -8.70
CA MET A 30 -4.31 1.01 -8.43
C MET A 30 -5.46 1.18 -7.42
N SER A 31 -5.29 2.00 -6.38
CA SER A 31 -6.35 2.29 -5.41
C SER A 31 -7.55 2.95 -6.07
N ALA A 32 -7.31 3.90 -7.00
CA ALA A 32 -8.36 4.55 -7.76
C ALA A 32 -9.04 3.60 -8.76
N GLU A 33 -8.27 2.76 -9.47
CA GLU A 33 -8.80 1.83 -10.47
C GLU A 33 -9.64 0.72 -9.82
N PHE A 34 -9.10 0.08 -8.77
CA PHE A 34 -9.72 -1.08 -8.14
C PHE A 34 -10.58 -0.75 -6.92
N HIS A 35 -10.68 0.53 -6.54
CA HIS A 35 -11.47 1.00 -5.40
C HIS A 35 -11.08 0.33 -4.07
N VAL A 36 -9.80 0.00 -3.91
CA VAL A 36 -9.25 -0.61 -2.68
C VAL A 36 -8.45 0.42 -1.89
N PRO A 37 -8.50 0.39 -0.54
CA PRO A 37 -7.80 1.39 0.29
C PRO A 37 -6.29 1.18 0.29
N ILE A 38 -5.53 2.27 0.38
CA ILE A 38 -4.11 2.23 0.78
C ILE A 38 -4.07 2.16 2.31
N LEU A 39 -3.53 1.08 2.85
CA LEU A 39 -3.53 0.79 4.28
C LEU A 39 -2.31 1.38 4.99
N TYR A 40 -1.18 1.43 4.30
CA TYR A 40 0.07 1.94 4.82
C TYR A 40 1.03 2.31 3.70
N ASP A 41 1.93 3.26 3.97
CA ASP A 41 3.03 3.61 3.09
C ASP A 41 4.35 3.77 3.86
N PHE A 42 5.46 3.42 3.22
CA PHE A 42 6.80 3.58 3.80
C PHE A 42 7.86 3.90 2.74
N GLU A 43 9.06 4.28 3.18
CA GLU A 43 10.15 4.61 2.26
C GLU A 43 11.16 3.47 2.08
N PHE A 44 11.58 3.24 0.83
CA PHE A 44 12.61 2.28 0.46
C PHE A 44 12.33 0.86 1.00
N ASN A 45 13.20 0.36 1.88
CA ASN A 45 13.09 -0.96 2.51
C ASN A 45 12.22 -0.94 3.78
N GLY A 46 11.78 0.24 4.22
CA GLY A 46 11.10 0.45 5.49
C GLY A 46 12.05 0.45 6.70
N THR A 47 11.49 0.77 7.85
CA THR A 47 12.12 0.75 9.16
C THR A 47 11.52 -0.33 10.06
N THR A 48 12.08 -0.50 11.25
CA THR A 48 11.51 -1.39 12.28
C THR A 48 10.11 -0.96 12.71
N GLU A 49 9.83 0.33 12.67
CA GLU A 49 8.51 0.90 12.97
C GLU A 49 7.51 0.55 11.87
N ASP A 50 7.92 0.62 10.59
CA ASP A 50 7.07 0.22 9.47
C ASP A 50 6.71 -1.27 9.56
N VAL A 51 7.66 -2.13 9.93
CA VAL A 51 7.41 -3.56 10.16
C VAL A 51 6.37 -3.76 11.27
N ALA A 52 6.51 -3.07 12.39
CA ALA A 52 5.56 -3.17 13.50
C ALA A 52 4.16 -2.67 13.10
N ALA A 53 4.08 -1.56 12.36
CA ALA A 53 2.83 -0.99 11.89
C ALA A 53 2.11 -1.92 10.89
N VAL A 54 2.85 -2.46 9.91
CA VAL A 54 2.29 -3.40 8.93
C VAL A 54 1.79 -4.67 9.61
N ASN A 55 2.55 -5.24 10.56
CA ASN A 55 2.09 -6.42 11.30
C ASN A 55 0.79 -6.16 12.07
N ALA A 56 0.68 -5.01 12.76
CA ALA A 56 -0.54 -4.64 13.48
C ALA A 56 -1.75 -4.47 12.55
N ILE A 57 -1.53 -3.95 11.33
CA ILE A 57 -2.58 -3.88 10.29
C ILE A 57 -3.00 -5.28 9.89
N LEU A 58 -2.05 -6.16 9.56
CA LEU A 58 -2.34 -7.53 9.11
C LEU A 58 -3.07 -8.37 10.16
N GLU A 59 -2.82 -8.15 11.45
CA GLU A 59 -3.57 -8.80 12.54
C GLU A 59 -5.05 -8.38 12.62
N SER A 60 -5.41 -7.26 11.98
CA SER A 60 -6.77 -6.71 11.98
C SER A 60 -7.58 -7.07 10.72
N TYR A 61 -7.00 -7.84 9.79
CA TYR A 61 -7.60 -8.29 8.52
C TYR A 61 -7.82 -9.81 8.50
#